data_AF-A0A1G4YUH2-F1
#
_entry.id   AF-A0A1G4YUH2-F1
#
_cell.length_a   1.000
_cell.length_b   1.000
_cell.length_c   1.000
_cell.angle_alpha   90.00
_cell.angle_beta   90.00
_cell.angle_gamma   90.00
#
_symmetry.space_group_name_H-M   'P 1'
#
loop_
_entity.id
_entity.type
_entity.pdbx_description
1 polymer ?
#
loop_
_entity_poly.entity_id
_entity_poly.type
_entity_poly.pdbx_seq_one_letter_code
_entity_poly.pdbx_strand_id
1 'polypeptide(L)'
;MRPPLTEDDLDATEGHRTPAAHRELAQTLLGWAEEVHPDDEVSTAALLAQAGWQLDLAGDTDGALDVFRRSQGARGTVEPDVRCSMAAVLLASGRTEEARAVAEKFRRSRPAPAECAAMAEVFETAGDLDQAARWTAIGLTRLELTVDDELDNWEAEYLLRARARIRAAQGLPLD
;
A
#
# COMPACT_ATOMS: atom_id res chain seq x y z
N MET A 1 20.61 0.17 23.65
CA MET A 1 19.69 0.95 22.81
C MET A 1 20.35 1.03 21.44
N ARG A 2 19.65 0.64 20.37
CA ARG A 2 20.18 0.74 19.00
C ARG A 2 20.38 2.22 18.59
N PRO A 3 21.24 2.53 17.61
CA PRO A 3 21.25 3.85 16.98
C PRO A 3 19.88 4.16 16.35
N PRO A 4 19.54 5.46 16.19
CA PRO A 4 18.31 5.86 15.48
C PRO A 4 18.36 5.35 14.04
N LEU A 5 17.21 4.88 13.54
CA LEU A 5 17.06 4.45 12.16
C LEU A 5 16.75 5.65 11.27
N THR A 6 17.45 5.72 10.15
CA THR A 6 17.18 6.67 9.08
C THR A 6 16.45 5.99 7.91
N GLU A 7 15.92 6.79 6.99
CA GLU A 7 15.38 6.25 5.73
C GLU A 7 16.47 5.53 4.91
N ASP A 8 17.72 6.01 4.94
CA ASP A 8 18.86 5.35 4.27
C ASP A 8 19.10 3.93 4.80
N ASP A 9 18.89 3.69 6.10
CA ASP A 9 19.01 2.35 6.68
C ASP A 9 17.93 1.41 6.13
N LEU A 10 16.72 1.92 5.89
CA LEU A 10 15.63 1.16 5.31
C LEU A 10 15.88 0.90 3.81
N ASP A 11 16.31 1.91 3.06
CA ASP A 11 16.64 1.81 1.63
C ASP A 11 17.80 0.84 1.39
N ALA A 12 18.78 0.78 2.29
CA ALA A 12 19.86 -0.21 2.24
C ALA A 12 19.35 -1.66 2.36
N THR A 13 18.11 -1.86 2.83
CA THR A 13 17.45 -3.17 2.86
C THR A 13 16.71 -3.51 1.57
N GLU A 14 16.71 -2.66 0.54
CA GLU A 14 16.08 -2.98 -0.74
C GLU A 14 16.94 -3.93 -1.60
N GLY A 15 16.32 -4.59 -2.59
CA GLY A 15 17.00 -5.50 -3.53
C GLY A 15 16.39 -6.90 -3.66
N HIS A 16 16.74 -7.58 -4.76
CA HIS A 16 16.30 -8.96 -5.01
C HIS A 16 16.96 -9.93 -4.02
N ARG A 17 16.14 -10.78 -3.40
CA ARG A 17 16.58 -11.75 -2.39
C ARG A 17 15.98 -13.12 -2.64
N THR A 18 16.59 -14.13 -2.02
CA THR A 18 15.99 -15.46 -1.93
C THR A 18 14.85 -15.44 -0.90
N PRO A 19 13.91 -16.39 -0.95
CA PRO A 19 12.86 -16.47 0.07
C PRO A 19 13.40 -16.61 1.51
N ALA A 20 14.56 -17.22 1.72
CA ALA A 20 15.18 -17.30 3.04
C ALA A 20 15.68 -15.93 3.51
N ALA A 21 16.40 -15.20 2.65
CA ALA A 21 16.88 -13.86 2.96
C ALA A 21 15.74 -12.85 3.17
N HIS A 22 14.61 -13.02 2.47
CA HIS A 22 13.38 -12.25 2.74
C HIS A 22 12.85 -12.51 4.16
N ARG A 23 12.83 -13.76 4.65
CA ARG A 23 12.44 -14.05 6.05
C ARG A 23 13.38 -13.44 7.07
N GLU A 24 14.69 -13.51 6.83
CA GLU A 24 15.71 -12.92 7.72
C GLU A 24 15.56 -11.40 7.80
N LEU A 25 15.32 -10.75 6.67
CA LEU A 25 15.07 -9.31 6.64
C LEU A 25 13.75 -8.94 7.35
N ALA A 26 12.67 -9.70 7.14
CA ALA A 26 11.43 -9.51 7.87
C ALA A 26 11.65 -9.58 9.40
N GLN A 27 12.44 -10.54 9.88
CA GLN A 27 12.78 -10.66 11.30
C GLN A 27 13.58 -9.47 11.81
N THR A 28 14.49 -8.95 11.00
CA THR A 28 15.27 -7.74 11.33
C THR A 28 14.36 -6.52 11.49
N LEU A 29 13.49 -6.29 10.51
CA LEU A 29 12.52 -5.17 10.52
C LEU A 29 11.53 -5.29 11.70
N LEU A 30 11.08 -6.51 12.02
CA LEU A 30 10.24 -6.76 13.19
C LEU A 30 10.96 -6.43 14.49
N GLY A 31 12.24 -6.79 14.62
CA GLY A 31 13.07 -6.43 15.77
C GLY A 31 13.23 -4.91 15.91
N TRP A 32 13.44 -4.20 14.80
CA TRP A 32 13.51 -2.73 14.78
C TRP A 32 12.21 -2.07 15.22
N ALA A 33 11.06 -2.65 14.83
CA ALA A 33 9.74 -2.17 15.23
C ALA A 33 9.44 -2.40 16.73
N GLU A 34 10.10 -3.36 17.38
CA GLU A 34 9.98 -3.62 18.82
C GLU A 34 10.91 -2.73 19.65
N GLU A 35 12.12 -2.47 19.16
CA GLU A 35 13.12 -1.61 19.81
C GLU A 35 13.01 -0.15 19.36
N VAL A 36 11.88 0.52 19.60
CA VAL A 36 11.64 1.91 19.15
C VAL A 36 12.62 2.91 19.77
N HIS A 37 13.25 3.74 18.95
CA HIS A 37 14.09 4.86 19.39
C HIS A 37 13.31 6.19 19.22
N PRO A 38 13.38 7.14 20.18
CA PRO A 38 12.65 8.42 20.08
C PRO A 38 13.02 9.27 18.86
N ASP A 39 14.27 9.14 18.41
CA ASP A 39 14.84 9.88 17.27
C ASP A 39 14.82 9.07 15.96
N ASP A 40 14.02 8.00 15.86
CA ASP A 40 13.82 7.31 14.59
C ASP A 40 13.13 8.22 13.57
N GLU A 41 13.67 8.27 12.36
CA GLU A 41 13.00 8.89 11.21
C GLU A 41 11.90 7.96 10.67
N VAL A 42 12.21 6.66 10.61
CA VAL A 42 11.30 5.63 10.10
C VAL A 42 10.25 5.27 11.15
N SER A 43 8.98 5.33 10.76
CA SER A 43 7.89 5.01 11.68
C SER A 43 7.76 3.50 11.95
N THR A 44 7.21 3.15 13.13
CA THR A 44 6.87 1.76 13.45
C THR A 44 5.89 1.16 12.43
N ALA A 45 4.93 1.97 11.95
CA ALA A 45 4.00 1.54 10.91
C ALA A 45 4.72 1.18 9.60
N ALA A 46 5.70 1.99 9.18
CA ALA A 46 6.51 1.76 7.97
C ALA A 46 7.38 0.50 8.09
N LEU A 47 8.08 0.31 9.22
CA LEU A 47 8.87 -0.90 9.48
C LEU A 47 8.02 -2.16 9.41
N LEU A 48 6.83 -2.14 10.02
CA LEU A 48 5.89 -3.26 9.96
C LEU A 48 5.36 -3.48 8.53
N ALA A 49 5.01 -2.42 7.80
CA ALA A 49 4.56 -2.57 6.42
C ALA A 49 5.64 -3.22 5.54
N GLN A 50 6.90 -2.78 5.67
CA GLN A 50 8.00 -3.39 4.94
C GLN A 50 8.24 -4.85 5.37
N ALA A 51 8.19 -5.17 6.66
CA ALA A 51 8.28 -6.55 7.12
C ALA A 51 7.17 -7.44 6.52
N GLY A 52 5.95 -6.92 6.39
CA GLY A 52 4.83 -7.61 5.73
C GLY A 52 5.15 -7.96 4.28
N TRP A 53 5.69 -7.02 3.50
CA TRP A 53 6.14 -7.30 2.13
C TRP A 53 7.22 -8.37 2.06
N GLN A 54 8.20 -8.31 2.95
CA GLN A 54 9.27 -9.32 3.00
C GLN A 54 8.72 -10.72 3.32
N LEU A 55 7.72 -10.84 4.20
CA LEU A 55 7.07 -12.12 4.47
C LEU A 55 6.32 -12.66 3.25
N ASP A 56 5.58 -11.81 2.54
CA ASP A 56 4.86 -12.25 1.33
C ASP A 56 5.83 -12.69 0.23
N LEU A 57 6.92 -11.94 0.00
CA LEU A 57 7.99 -12.31 -0.93
C LEU A 57 8.71 -13.61 -0.53
N ALA A 58 8.69 -13.96 0.75
CA ALA A 58 9.16 -15.26 1.23
C ALA A 58 8.14 -16.41 1.05
N GLY A 59 6.92 -16.11 0.61
CA GLY A 59 5.80 -17.04 0.48
C GLY A 59 4.97 -17.23 1.75
N ASP A 60 5.13 -16.35 2.75
CA ASP A 60 4.35 -16.36 3.99
C ASP A 60 3.26 -15.27 3.95
N THR A 61 2.27 -15.49 3.10
CA THR A 61 1.14 -14.56 2.87
C THR A 61 0.31 -14.32 4.14
N ASP A 62 0.07 -15.35 4.96
CA ASP A 62 -0.70 -15.18 6.20
C ASP A 62 0.09 -14.38 7.24
N GLY A 63 1.38 -14.67 7.40
CA GLY A 63 2.27 -13.87 8.24
C GLY A 63 2.34 -12.41 7.78
N ALA A 64 2.42 -12.17 6.47
CA ALA A 64 2.39 -10.82 5.91
C ALA A 64 1.11 -10.06 6.30
N LEU A 65 -0.06 -10.70 6.16
CA LEU A 65 -1.34 -10.08 6.51
C LEU A 65 -1.48 -9.77 7.99
N ASP A 66 -0.95 -10.61 8.88
CA ASP A 66 -0.92 -10.34 10.31
C ASP A 66 -0.03 -9.14 10.64
N VAL A 67 1.12 -9.03 9.99
CA VAL A 67 2.02 -7.89 10.16
C VAL A 67 1.42 -6.60 9.59
N PHE A 68 0.78 -6.63 8.43
CA PHE A 68 0.08 -5.45 7.89
C PHE A 68 -1.05 -4.96 8.82
N ARG A 69 -1.80 -5.86 9.47
CA ARG A 69 -2.80 -5.47 10.47
C ARG A 69 -2.17 -4.79 11.69
N ARG A 70 -0.97 -5.23 12.10
CA ARG A 70 -0.19 -4.55 13.15
C ARG A 70 0.26 -3.17 12.70
N SER A 71 0.77 -3.05 11.46
CA SER A 71 1.16 -1.76 10.86
C SER A 71 -0.01 -0.77 10.87
N GLN A 72 -1.21 -1.20 10.50
CA GLN A 72 -2.42 -0.36 10.50
C GLN A 72 -2.73 0.28 11.86
N GLY A 73 -2.38 -0.38 12.97
CA GLY A 73 -2.60 0.10 14.33
C GLY A 73 -1.38 0.75 14.99
N ALA A 74 -0.24 0.82 14.30
CA ALA A 74 1.01 1.32 14.85
C ALA A 74 1.15 2.85 14.74
N ARG A 75 2.15 3.41 15.41
CA ARG A 75 2.47 4.85 15.33
C ARG A 75 3.08 5.17 13.97
N GLY A 76 2.61 6.25 13.35
CA GLY A 76 3.04 6.74 12.04
C GLY A 76 2.03 6.42 10.95
N THR A 77 2.30 6.94 9.75
CA THR A 77 1.53 6.65 8.54
C THR A 77 2.39 5.82 7.59
N VAL A 78 1.71 5.11 6.68
CA VAL A 78 2.32 4.40 5.55
C VAL A 78 1.63 4.95 4.32
N GLU A 79 2.42 5.32 3.32
CA GLU A 79 1.92 5.83 2.05
C GLU A 79 2.45 4.93 0.91
N PRO A 80 1.57 4.34 0.08
CA PRO A 80 0.12 4.28 0.24
C PRO A 80 -0.33 3.57 1.52
N ASP A 81 -1.56 3.82 1.96
CA ASP A 81 -2.14 3.18 3.15
C ASP A 81 -1.94 1.65 3.10
N VAL A 82 -1.54 1.07 4.23
CA VAL A 82 -1.20 -0.38 4.31
C VAL A 82 -2.33 -1.30 3.86
N ARG A 83 -3.59 -0.84 3.86
CA ARG A 83 -4.72 -1.60 3.31
C ARG A 83 -4.61 -1.84 1.79
N CYS A 84 -3.89 -0.99 1.05
CA CYS A 84 -3.51 -1.22 -0.34
C CYS A 84 -2.57 -2.43 -0.45
N SER A 85 -1.56 -2.53 0.41
CA SER A 85 -0.65 -3.69 0.48
C SER A 85 -1.40 -4.98 0.84
N MET A 86 -2.29 -4.92 1.83
CA MET A 86 -3.14 -6.06 2.19
C MET A 86 -4.00 -6.55 1.00
N ALA A 87 -4.63 -5.63 0.28
CA ALA A 87 -5.43 -5.97 -0.90
C ALA A 87 -4.58 -6.60 -2.01
N ALA A 88 -3.38 -6.06 -2.26
CA ALA A 88 -2.45 -6.60 -3.26
C ALA A 88 -2.04 -8.05 -2.96
N VAL A 89 -1.61 -8.31 -1.73
CA VAL A 89 -1.21 -9.66 -1.28
C VAL A 89 -2.39 -10.65 -1.31
N LEU A 90 -3.58 -10.22 -0.92
CA LEU A 90 -4.79 -11.04 -1.00
C LEU A 90 -5.15 -11.39 -2.45
N LEU A 91 -5.04 -10.44 -3.38
CA LEU A 91 -5.32 -10.68 -4.80
C LEU A 91 -4.28 -11.61 -5.43
N ALA A 92 -2.99 -11.37 -5.16
CA ALA A 92 -1.91 -12.20 -5.67
C ALA A 92 -2.01 -13.67 -5.20
N SER A 93 -2.55 -13.90 -4.00
CA SER A 93 -2.80 -15.23 -3.44
C SER A 93 -4.17 -15.82 -3.81
N GLY A 94 -4.96 -15.16 -4.67
CA GLY A 94 -6.28 -15.63 -5.12
C GLY A 94 -7.42 -15.47 -4.10
N ARG A 95 -7.20 -14.74 -3.01
CA ARG A 95 -8.17 -14.48 -1.93
C ARG A 95 -9.01 -13.23 -2.25
N THR A 96 -9.62 -13.22 -3.43
CA THR A 96 -10.30 -12.04 -4.01
C THR A 96 -11.41 -11.45 -3.13
N GLU A 97 -12.22 -12.29 -2.48
CA GLU A 97 -13.32 -11.81 -1.63
C GLU A 97 -12.82 -11.11 -0.35
N GLU A 98 -11.70 -11.59 0.21
CA GLU A 98 -11.07 -10.93 1.35
C GLU A 98 -10.44 -9.60 0.93
N ALA A 99 -9.79 -9.55 -0.25
CA ALA A 99 -9.28 -8.30 -0.80
C ALA A 99 -10.40 -7.26 -0.99
N ARG A 100 -11.55 -7.68 -1.54
CA ARG A 100 -12.74 -6.83 -1.68
C ARG A 100 -13.27 -6.35 -0.34
N ALA A 101 -13.25 -7.19 0.70
CA ALA A 101 -13.66 -6.79 2.04
C ALA A 101 -12.71 -5.74 2.66
N VAL A 102 -11.39 -5.88 2.46
CA VAL A 102 -10.40 -4.87 2.87
C VAL A 102 -10.64 -3.56 2.12
N ALA A 103 -10.76 -3.62 0.80
CA ALA A 103 -11.02 -2.47 -0.06
C ALA A 103 -12.32 -1.75 0.33
N GLU A 104 -13.39 -2.47 0.65
CA GLU A 104 -14.66 -1.89 1.10
C GLU A 104 -14.53 -1.19 2.46
N LYS A 105 -13.79 -1.78 3.42
CA LYS A 105 -13.49 -1.13 4.69
C LYS A 105 -12.65 0.14 4.47
N PHE A 106 -11.68 0.09 3.56
CA PHE A 106 -10.87 1.24 3.20
C PHE A 106 -11.72 2.36 2.60
N ARG A 107 -12.60 2.04 1.64
CA ARG A 107 -13.52 3.00 1.02
C ARG A 107 -14.33 3.78 2.05
N ARG A 108 -14.77 3.11 3.12
CA ARG A 108 -15.56 3.72 4.21
C ARG A 108 -14.77 4.73 5.05
N SER A 109 -13.44 4.64 5.11
CA SER A 109 -12.62 5.69 5.73
C SER A 109 -12.43 6.93 4.86
N ARG A 110 -13.06 6.97 3.67
CA ARG A 110 -13.02 8.12 2.75
C ARG A 110 -11.59 8.49 2.34
N PRO A 111 -10.86 7.57 1.68
CA PRO A 111 -9.47 7.80 1.29
C PRO A 111 -9.32 9.00 0.36
N ALA A 112 -8.14 9.62 0.39
CA ALA A 112 -7.74 10.71 -0.49
C ALA A 112 -7.70 10.25 -1.97
N PRO A 113 -7.66 11.18 -2.94
CA PRO A 113 -7.59 10.82 -4.36
C PRO A 113 -6.39 9.94 -4.71
N ALA A 114 -5.20 10.22 -4.17
CA ALA A 114 -4.01 9.39 -4.41
C ALA A 114 -4.15 7.96 -3.86
N GLU A 115 -4.74 7.80 -2.69
CA GLU A 115 -5.05 6.49 -2.11
C GLU A 115 -6.09 5.71 -2.94
N CYS A 116 -7.04 6.41 -3.56
CA CYS A 116 -7.95 5.79 -4.51
C CYS A 116 -7.22 5.32 -5.77
N ALA A 117 -6.23 6.08 -6.25
CA ALA A 117 -5.39 5.70 -7.37
C ALA A 117 -4.54 4.46 -7.03
N ALA A 118 -3.89 4.43 -5.88
CA ALA A 118 -3.12 3.28 -5.41
C ALA A 118 -3.96 2.00 -5.33
N MET A 119 -5.16 2.07 -4.76
CA MET A 119 -6.07 0.92 -4.73
C MET A 119 -6.57 0.53 -6.13
N ALA A 120 -6.72 1.47 -7.05
CA ALA A 120 -7.04 1.17 -8.44
C ALA A 120 -5.90 0.40 -9.13
N GLU A 121 -4.65 0.79 -8.92
CA GLU A 121 -3.47 0.09 -9.47
C GLU A 121 -3.35 -1.35 -8.93
N VAL A 122 -3.73 -1.56 -7.67
CA VAL A 122 -3.80 -2.90 -7.07
C VAL A 122 -4.78 -3.81 -7.83
N PHE A 123 -6.00 -3.33 -8.10
CA PHE A 123 -6.97 -4.11 -8.88
C PHE A 123 -6.62 -4.21 -10.37
N GLU A 124 -5.99 -3.18 -10.95
CA GLU A 124 -5.46 -3.18 -12.32
C GLU A 124 -4.41 -4.30 -12.48
N THR A 125 -3.46 -4.38 -11.55
CA THR A 125 -2.40 -5.40 -11.53
C THR A 125 -2.96 -6.80 -11.40
N ALA A 126 -4.05 -6.96 -10.64
CA ALA A 126 -4.76 -8.23 -10.50
C ALA A 126 -5.66 -8.59 -11.70
N GLY A 127 -5.81 -7.68 -12.67
CA GLY A 127 -6.65 -7.87 -13.86
C GLY A 127 -8.15 -7.63 -13.64
N ASP A 128 -8.58 -7.18 -12.45
CA ASP A 128 -9.98 -6.80 -12.17
C ASP A 128 -10.19 -5.33 -12.59
N LEU A 129 -10.24 -5.11 -13.91
CA LEU A 129 -10.35 -3.76 -14.50
C LEU A 129 -11.65 -3.05 -14.11
N ASP A 130 -12.72 -3.78 -13.81
CA ASP A 130 -14.00 -3.20 -13.37
C ASP A 130 -13.86 -2.60 -11.97
N GLN A 131 -13.20 -3.32 -11.05
CA GLN A 131 -12.90 -2.78 -9.72
C GLN A 131 -11.87 -1.65 -9.78
N ALA A 132 -10.86 -1.74 -10.66
CA ALA A 132 -9.90 -0.66 -10.87
C ALA A 132 -10.59 0.62 -11.36
N ALA A 133 -11.47 0.51 -12.37
CA ALA A 133 -12.26 1.62 -12.88
C ALA A 133 -13.18 2.21 -11.80
N ARG A 134 -13.81 1.38 -10.97
CA ARG A 134 -14.62 1.83 -9.83
C ARG A 134 -13.80 2.66 -8.84
N TRP A 135 -12.57 2.26 -8.52
CA TRP A 135 -11.70 3.01 -7.62
C TRP A 135 -11.28 4.36 -8.19
N THR A 136 -10.96 4.43 -9.49
CA THR A 136 -10.69 5.73 -10.12
C THR A 136 -11.91 6.65 -10.16
N ALA A 137 -13.12 6.11 -10.35
CA ALA A 137 -14.35 6.89 -10.26
C ALA A 137 -14.60 7.43 -8.84
N ILE A 138 -14.34 6.63 -7.81
CA ILE A 138 -14.41 7.09 -6.41
C ILE A 138 -13.41 8.22 -6.19
N GLY A 139 -12.17 8.07 -6.67
CA GLY A 139 -11.14 9.11 -6.59
C GLY A 139 -11.56 10.41 -7.28
N LEU A 140 -12.19 10.34 -8.45
CA LEU A 140 -12.68 11.53 -9.16
C LEU A 140 -13.76 12.25 -8.37
N THR A 141 -14.72 11.51 -7.81
CA THR A 141 -15.73 12.11 -6.93
C THR A 141 -15.10 12.72 -5.68
N ARG A 142 -13.96 12.21 -5.19
CA ARG A 142 -13.23 12.85 -4.08
C ARG A 142 -12.59 14.15 -4.53
N LEU A 143 -11.91 14.13 -5.68
CA LEU A 143 -11.26 15.29 -6.27
C LEU A 143 -12.25 16.44 -6.50
N GLU A 144 -13.44 16.15 -7.04
CA GLU A 144 -14.52 17.14 -7.25
C GLU A 144 -15.07 17.75 -5.95
N LEU A 145 -14.93 17.03 -4.82
CA LEU A 145 -15.39 17.48 -3.52
C LEU A 145 -14.30 18.18 -2.70
N THR A 146 -13.03 18.11 -3.13
CA THR A 146 -11.92 18.82 -2.52
C THR A 146 -11.96 20.29 -2.93
N VAL A 147 -11.70 21.20 -1.99
CA VAL A 147 -11.66 22.65 -2.27
C VAL A 147 -10.34 23.00 -2.96
N ASP A 148 -10.32 23.96 -3.89
CA ASP A 148 -9.15 24.31 -4.72
C ASP A 148 -7.84 24.53 -3.94
N ASP A 149 -7.90 25.05 -2.70
CA ASP A 149 -6.72 25.31 -1.87
C ASP A 149 -6.14 24.05 -1.17
N GLU A 150 -6.82 22.91 -1.25
CA GLU A 150 -6.42 21.62 -0.66
C GLU A 150 -5.98 20.60 -1.72
N LEU A 151 -6.07 20.96 -3.01
CA LEU A 151 -5.70 20.08 -4.11
C LEU A 151 -4.21 20.15 -4.39
N ASP A 152 -3.53 19.06 -4.08
CA ASP A 152 -2.18 18.85 -4.60
C ASP A 152 -2.26 18.36 -6.05
N ASN A 153 -1.60 19.08 -6.96
CA ASN A 153 -1.58 18.78 -8.38
C ASN A 153 -1.09 17.35 -8.67
N TRP A 154 -0.21 16.80 -7.82
CA TRP A 154 0.28 15.43 -8.03
C TRP A 154 -0.82 14.38 -7.79
N GLU A 155 -1.73 14.58 -6.83
CA GLU A 155 -2.78 13.59 -6.53
C GLU A 155 -3.75 13.47 -7.70
N ALA A 156 -4.15 14.63 -8.25
CA ALA A 156 -5.00 14.70 -9.43
C ALA A 156 -4.32 14.04 -10.63
N GLU A 157 -3.05 14.35 -10.87
CA GLU A 157 -2.29 13.77 -11.98
C GLU A 157 -2.12 12.25 -11.83
N TYR A 158 -1.79 11.76 -10.62
CA TYR A 158 -1.62 10.33 -10.36
C TYR A 158 -2.92 9.56 -10.62
N LEU A 159 -4.05 10.08 -10.12
CA LEU A 159 -5.36 9.49 -10.36
C LEU A 159 -5.75 9.48 -11.84
N LEU A 160 -5.54 10.59 -12.55
CA LEU A 160 -5.90 10.69 -13.97
C LEU A 160 -5.02 9.77 -14.84
N ARG A 161 -3.74 9.62 -14.52
CA ARG A 161 -2.84 8.66 -15.18
C ARG A 161 -3.30 7.22 -14.98
N ALA A 162 -3.60 6.81 -13.74
CA ALA A 162 -4.13 5.48 -13.46
C ALA A 162 -5.43 5.23 -14.24
N ARG A 163 -6.36 6.20 -14.21
CA ARG A 163 -7.63 6.11 -14.95
C ARG A 163 -7.43 5.97 -16.46
N ALA A 164 -6.53 6.75 -17.05
CA ALA A 164 -6.23 6.67 -18.49
C ALA A 164 -5.72 5.28 -18.89
N ARG A 165 -4.81 4.68 -18.10
CA ARG A 165 -4.31 3.31 -18.35
C ARG A 165 -5.43 2.27 -18.25
N ILE A 166 -6.23 2.32 -17.19
CA ILE A 166 -7.32 1.37 -16.94
C ILE A 166 -8.36 1.41 -18.07
N ARG A 167 -8.75 2.60 -18.53
CA ARG A 167 -9.66 2.74 -19.69
C ARG A 167 -9.08 2.12 -20.95
N ALA A 168 -7.80 2.40 -21.24
CA ALA A 168 -7.14 1.85 -22.40
C ALA A 168 -7.11 0.32 -22.35
N ALA A 169 -6.85 -0.25 -21.16
CA ALA A 169 -6.91 -1.69 -20.94
C ALA A 169 -8.33 -2.27 -21.13
N GLN A 170 -9.38 -1.49 -20.86
CA GLN A 170 -10.78 -1.83 -21.14
C GLN A 170 -11.20 -1.59 -22.60
N GLY A 171 -10.33 -1.07 -23.47
CA GLY A 171 -10.66 -0.71 -24.85
C GLY A 171 -11.55 0.53 -24.97
N LEU A 172 -11.61 1.36 -23.93
CA LEU A 172 -12.34 2.64 -23.92
C LEU A 172 -11.44 3.78 -24.41
N PRO A 173 -12.01 4.85 -24.99
CA PRO A 173 -11.23 6.02 -25.41
C PRO A 173 -10.60 6.70 -24.19
N LEU A 174 -9.40 7.27 -24.37
CA LEU A 174 -8.78 8.16 -23.38
C LEU A 174 -9.72 9.34 -23.10
N ASP A 175 -9.77 9.81 -21.85
CA ASP A 175 -10.54 11.01 -21.49
C ASP A 175 -9.90 12.28 -22.07
#